data_AF-A0A968Q9G8-F1
#
_entry.id   AF-A0A968Q9G8-F1
#
_cell.length_a   1.000
_cell.length_b   1.000
_cell.length_c   1.000
_cell.angle_alpha   90.00
_cell.angle_beta   90.00
_cell.angle_gamma   90.00
#
_symmetry.space_group_name_H-M   'P 1'
#
loop_
_entity.id
_entity.type
_entity.pdbx_description
1 polymer ?
#
loop_
_entity_poly.entity_id
_entity_poly.type
_entity_poly.pdbx_seq_one_letter_code
_entity_poly.pdbx_strand_id
1 'polypeptide(L)'
;MASLPQVPWITIASMDIAEIRAAGRANLVTFALLGLLLGGLAAVSTRAMARQLSAPLNELASKAAAVSQGNLDVRAESLGSPETQTLADSFNDLVLQVQSLLQEQTLSTRRATLGAEIAGAQVFTSAELLPVYDQMVTEVREILASDRVVIYQFNPDWSGRIVAESVGPKLPSAFKQQLGDPCIPPATLAKYQAEGLLLENNVATPPFTPST
;
A
#
# COMPACT_ATOMS: atom_id res chain seq x y z
N MET A 1 -121.66 16.93 -2.14
CA MET A 1 -120.20 16.74 -2.23
C MET A 1 -119.78 15.92 -1.02
N ALA A 2 -119.52 14.63 -1.18
CA ALA A 2 -118.93 13.79 -0.15
C ALA A 2 -117.57 13.32 -0.68
N SER A 3 -116.51 13.99 -0.22
CA SER A 3 -115.12 13.65 -0.49
C SER A 3 -114.79 12.32 0.20
N LEU A 4 -114.55 11.28 -0.60
CA LEU A 4 -114.05 10.01 -0.08
C LEU A 4 -112.65 10.24 0.52
N PRO A 5 -112.38 9.74 1.74
CA PRO A 5 -111.11 9.96 2.41
C PRO A 5 -109.96 9.30 1.63
N GLN A 6 -108.82 9.99 1.59
CA GLN A 6 -107.55 9.54 1.01
C GLN A 6 -107.11 8.24 1.68
N VAL A 7 -107.34 7.10 1.01
CA VAL A 7 -106.79 5.82 1.45
C VAL A 7 -105.32 5.79 0.99
N PRO A 8 -104.34 5.59 1.88
CA PRO A 8 -102.95 5.51 1.48
C PRO A 8 -102.75 4.18 0.76
N TRP A 9 -102.70 4.20 -0.57
CA TRP A 9 -102.38 3.00 -1.34
C TRP A 9 -100.91 2.66 -1.11
N ILE A 10 -100.66 1.59 -0.36
CA ILE A 10 -99.33 1.01 -0.23
C ILE A 10 -99.24 -0.11 -1.27
N THR A 11 -98.45 0.11 -2.32
CA THR A 11 -98.09 -0.93 -3.27
C THR A 11 -96.94 -1.74 -2.67
N ILE A 12 -97.18 -3.03 -2.41
CA ILE A 12 -96.13 -3.95 -1.98
C ILE A 12 -95.66 -4.69 -3.22
N ALA A 13 -94.49 -4.31 -3.75
CA ALA A 13 -93.81 -5.10 -4.75
C ALA A 13 -93.06 -6.25 -4.05
N SER A 14 -93.46 -7.49 -4.31
CA SER A 14 -92.70 -8.66 -3.87
C SER A 14 -91.69 -9.02 -4.96
N MET A 15 -90.42 -8.75 -4.73
CA MET A 15 -89.35 -9.27 -5.59
C MET A 15 -88.94 -10.65 -5.09
N ASP A 16 -88.81 -11.63 -5.99
CA ASP A 16 -88.41 -12.98 -5.61
C ASP A 16 -86.98 -12.95 -5.05
N ILE A 17 -86.81 -13.52 -3.86
CA ILE A 17 -85.51 -13.65 -3.21
C ILE A 17 -84.54 -14.45 -4.09
N ALA A 18 -85.03 -15.34 -4.95
CA ALA A 18 -84.24 -16.07 -5.93
C ALA A 18 -83.62 -15.15 -7.00
N GLU A 19 -84.34 -14.14 -7.49
CA GLU A 19 -83.81 -13.17 -8.46
C GLU A 19 -82.74 -12.26 -7.83
N ILE A 20 -82.96 -11.82 -6.59
CA ILE A 20 -81.97 -11.06 -5.81
C ILE A 20 -80.69 -11.89 -5.60
N ARG A 21 -80.83 -13.17 -5.27
CA ARG A 21 -79.70 -14.09 -5.08
C ARG A 21 -78.96 -14.41 -6.38
N ALA A 22 -79.66 -14.50 -7.50
CA ALA A 22 -79.04 -14.73 -8.81
C ALA A 22 -78.17 -13.54 -9.23
N ALA A 23 -78.67 -12.31 -9.10
CA ALA A 23 -77.89 -11.09 -9.34
C ALA A 23 -76.71 -10.96 -8.35
N GLY A 24 -76.91 -11.30 -7.08
CA GLY A 24 -75.85 -11.29 -6.07
C GLY A 24 -74.72 -12.30 -6.33
N ARG A 25 -75.04 -13.50 -6.82
CA ARG A 25 -74.04 -14.53 -7.16
C ARG A 25 -73.08 -14.10 -8.26
N ALA A 26 -73.57 -13.44 -9.32
CA ALA A 26 -72.72 -12.95 -10.40
C ALA A 26 -71.69 -11.93 -9.89
N ASN A 27 -72.12 -10.97 -9.06
CA ASN A 27 -71.24 -9.97 -8.45
C ASN A 27 -70.20 -10.61 -7.52
N LEU A 28 -70.61 -11.60 -6.71
CA LEU A 28 -69.69 -12.34 -5.83
C LEU A 28 -68.58 -13.04 -6.60
N VAL A 29 -68.89 -13.67 -7.74
CA VAL A 29 -67.88 -14.32 -8.59
C VAL A 29 -66.91 -13.27 -9.16
N THR A 30 -67.40 -12.13 -9.65
CA THR A 30 -66.55 -11.05 -10.18
C THR A 30 -65.63 -10.48 -9.10
N PHE A 31 -66.14 -10.21 -7.91
CA PHE A 31 -65.33 -9.74 -6.78
C PHE A 31 -64.30 -10.78 -6.33
N ALA A 32 -64.66 -12.07 -6.30
CA ALA A 32 -63.74 -13.14 -5.96
C ALA A 32 -62.59 -13.26 -6.99
N LEU A 33 -62.90 -13.16 -8.28
CA LEU A 33 -61.89 -13.17 -9.34
C LEU A 33 -60.96 -11.96 -9.26
N LEU A 34 -61.50 -10.75 -9.03
CA LEU A 34 -60.70 -9.54 -8.80
C LEU A 34 -59.80 -9.68 -7.57
N GLY A 35 -60.32 -10.22 -6.47
CA GLY A 35 -59.56 -10.47 -5.25
C GLY A 35 -58.40 -11.45 -5.47
N LEU A 36 -58.64 -12.55 -6.18
CA LEU A 36 -57.60 -13.52 -6.54
C LEU A 36 -56.55 -12.92 -7.47
N LEU A 37 -56.97 -12.10 -8.45
CA LEU A 37 -56.07 -11.44 -9.38
C LEU A 37 -55.17 -10.42 -8.67
N LEU A 38 -55.75 -9.56 -7.83
CA LEU A 38 -55.00 -8.58 -7.04
C LEU A 38 -54.08 -9.25 -6.01
N GLY A 39 -54.58 -10.28 -5.30
CA GLY A 39 -53.78 -11.05 -4.36
C GLY A 39 -52.61 -11.78 -5.02
N GLY A 40 -52.84 -12.36 -6.20
CA GLY A 40 -51.81 -12.99 -7.02
C GLY A 40 -50.74 -11.99 -7.46
N LEU A 41 -51.15 -10.82 -7.97
CA LEU A 41 -50.23 -9.75 -8.37
C LEU A 41 -49.39 -9.25 -7.17
N ALA A 42 -50.01 -9.04 -6.01
CA ALA A 42 -49.33 -8.61 -4.79
C ALA A 42 -48.30 -9.65 -4.29
N ALA A 43 -48.63 -10.94 -4.38
CA ALA A 43 -47.70 -12.02 -4.03
C ALA A 43 -46.50 -12.08 -5.00
N VAL A 44 -46.75 -11.92 -6.31
CA VAL A 44 -45.70 -11.89 -7.33
C VAL A 44 -44.80 -10.66 -7.16
N SER A 45 -45.36 -9.48 -6.94
CA SER A 45 -44.61 -8.24 -6.77
C SER A 45 -43.73 -8.27 -5.51
N THR A 46 -44.26 -8.77 -4.39
CA THR A 46 -43.51 -8.93 -3.14
C THR A 46 -42.33 -9.87 -3.32
N ARG A 47 -42.54 -11.01 -3.99
CA ARG A 47 -41.47 -11.97 -4.30
C ARG A 47 -40.44 -11.38 -5.26
N ALA A 48 -40.86 -10.57 -6.23
CA ALA A 48 -39.98 -9.91 -7.18
C ALA A 48 -39.10 -8.86 -6.49
N MET A 49 -39.69 -7.93 -5.73
CA MET A 49 -38.95 -6.90 -4.99
C MET A 49 -37.98 -7.49 -3.97
N ALA A 50 -38.40 -8.55 -3.26
CA ALA A 50 -37.53 -9.25 -2.32
C ALA A 50 -36.26 -9.78 -2.99
N ARG A 51 -36.35 -10.29 -4.22
CA ARG A 51 -35.19 -10.75 -4.99
C ARG A 51 -34.38 -9.59 -5.59
N GLN A 52 -35.06 -8.54 -6.05
CA GLN A 52 -34.44 -7.41 -6.74
C GLN A 52 -33.56 -6.56 -5.81
N LEU A 53 -33.90 -6.48 -4.52
CA LEU A 53 -33.14 -5.73 -3.52
C LEU A 53 -32.21 -6.61 -2.66
N SER A 54 -32.70 -7.76 -2.19
CA SER A 54 -31.94 -8.53 -1.18
C SER A 54 -30.70 -9.21 -1.76
N ALA A 55 -30.73 -9.66 -3.01
CA ALA A 55 -29.60 -10.37 -3.60
C ALA A 55 -28.39 -9.45 -3.83
N PRO A 56 -28.53 -8.29 -4.51
CA PRO A 56 -27.41 -7.37 -4.70
C PRO A 56 -26.84 -6.83 -3.37
N LEU A 57 -27.71 -6.54 -2.39
CA LEU A 57 -27.27 -6.04 -1.08
C LEU A 57 -26.50 -7.08 -0.27
N ASN A 58 -26.94 -8.35 -0.30
CA ASN A 58 -26.25 -9.41 0.43
C ASN A 58 -24.87 -9.72 -0.20
N GLU A 59 -24.76 -9.64 -1.52
CA GLU A 59 -23.49 -9.76 -2.22
C GLU A 59 -22.53 -8.62 -1.84
N LEU A 60 -22.99 -7.37 -1.91
CA LEU A 60 -22.22 -6.20 -1.50
C LEU A 60 -21.75 -6.31 -0.05
N ALA A 61 -22.63 -6.73 0.86
CA ALA A 61 -22.28 -6.94 2.26
C ALA A 61 -21.18 -8.01 2.42
N SER A 62 -21.29 -9.13 1.69
CA SER A 62 -20.27 -10.17 1.70
C SER A 62 -18.92 -9.67 1.15
N LYS A 63 -18.93 -8.90 0.06
CA LYS A 63 -17.70 -8.34 -0.54
C LYS A 63 -17.08 -7.26 0.35
N ALA A 64 -17.89 -6.42 1.00
CA ALA A 64 -17.43 -5.47 2.00
C ALA A 64 -16.80 -6.16 3.22
N ALA A 65 -17.36 -7.30 3.65
CA ALA A 65 -16.76 -8.11 4.70
C ALA A 65 -15.41 -8.74 4.29
N ALA A 66 -15.24 -9.10 3.01
CA ALA A 66 -13.94 -9.56 2.51
C ALA A 66 -12.90 -8.42 2.49
N VAL A 67 -13.33 -7.21 2.09
CA VAL A 67 -12.49 -5.99 2.10
C VAL A 67 -12.07 -5.63 3.53
N SER A 68 -12.97 -5.71 4.52
CA SER A 68 -12.62 -5.42 5.92
C SER A 68 -11.68 -6.47 6.54
N GLN A 69 -11.62 -7.67 5.97
CA GLN A 69 -10.65 -8.72 6.32
C GLN A 69 -9.30 -8.55 5.60
N GLY A 70 -9.13 -7.49 4.80
CA GLY A 70 -7.89 -7.15 4.10
C GLY A 70 -7.81 -7.65 2.66
N ASN A 71 -8.83 -8.34 2.14
CA ASN A 71 -8.89 -8.73 0.73
C ASN A 71 -9.45 -7.58 -0.12
N LEU A 72 -8.57 -6.69 -0.56
CA LEU A 72 -8.95 -5.51 -1.33
C LEU A 72 -9.13 -5.79 -2.83
N ASP A 73 -8.76 -6.96 -3.34
CA ASP A 73 -8.85 -7.28 -4.77
C ASP A 73 -10.28 -7.60 -5.23
N VAL A 74 -11.20 -7.75 -4.28
CA VAL A 74 -12.61 -8.05 -4.55
C VAL A 74 -13.33 -6.83 -5.10
N ARG A 75 -14.17 -7.03 -6.12
CA ARG A 75 -15.01 -6.00 -6.73
C ARG A 75 -16.47 -6.41 -6.73
N ALA A 76 -17.36 -5.45 -6.44
CA ALA A 76 -18.79 -5.64 -6.60
C ALA A 76 -19.16 -5.60 -8.09
N GLU A 77 -20.07 -6.50 -8.50
CA GLU A 77 -20.57 -6.51 -9.87
C GLU A 77 -21.62 -5.42 -10.03
N SER A 78 -21.47 -4.58 -11.07
CA SER A 78 -22.42 -3.50 -11.37
C SER A 78 -23.59 -4.06 -12.19
N LEU A 79 -24.44 -4.87 -11.55
CA LEU A 79 -25.61 -5.52 -12.14
C LEU A 79 -26.89 -5.11 -11.38
N GLY A 80 -28.01 -5.00 -12.09
CA GLY A 80 -29.33 -4.72 -11.49
C GLY A 80 -29.92 -3.37 -11.90
N SER A 81 -30.68 -2.74 -11.00
CA SER A 81 -31.27 -1.41 -11.20
C SER A 81 -30.20 -0.31 -11.17
N PRO A 82 -30.47 0.89 -11.70
CA PRO A 82 -29.52 2.02 -11.68
C PRO A 82 -29.00 2.36 -10.28
N GLU A 83 -29.85 2.23 -9.26
CA GLU A 83 -29.49 2.50 -7.86
C GLU A 83 -28.51 1.45 -7.33
N THR A 84 -28.73 0.17 -7.67
CA THR A 84 -27.82 -0.91 -7.26
C THR A 84 -26.46 -0.84 -7.95
N GLN A 85 -26.44 -0.41 -9.22
CA GLN A 85 -25.21 -0.16 -9.97
C GLN A 85 -24.42 0.99 -9.33
N THR A 86 -25.08 2.11 -9.04
CA THR A 86 -24.47 3.27 -8.38
C THR A 86 -23.83 2.90 -7.04
N LEU A 87 -24.48 2.03 -6.26
CA LEU A 87 -23.94 1.55 -4.99
C LEU A 87 -22.72 0.62 -5.19
N ALA A 88 -22.76 -0.27 -6.17
CA ALA A 88 -21.62 -1.13 -6.51
C ALA A 88 -20.41 -0.32 -6.98
N ASP A 89 -20.64 0.71 -7.80
CA ASP A 89 -19.59 1.60 -8.30
C ASP A 89 -18.99 2.41 -7.15
N SER A 90 -19.82 3.00 -6.29
CA SER A 90 -19.36 3.74 -5.11
C SER A 90 -18.55 2.85 -4.15
N PHE A 91 -18.97 1.60 -3.95
CA PHE A 91 -18.20 0.64 -3.18
C PHE A 91 -16.84 0.34 -3.82
N ASN A 92 -16.80 0.11 -5.13
CA ASN A 92 -15.57 -0.16 -5.87
C ASN A 92 -14.60 1.04 -5.81
N ASP A 93 -15.11 2.27 -5.91
CA ASP A 93 -14.33 3.49 -5.79
C ASP A 93 -13.71 3.65 -4.39
N LEU A 94 -14.45 3.34 -3.33
CA LEU A 94 -13.93 3.35 -1.97
C LEU A 94 -12.82 2.30 -1.78
N VAL A 95 -13.00 1.09 -2.32
CA VAL A 95 -11.96 0.04 -2.28
C VAL A 95 -10.69 0.50 -3.00
N LEU A 96 -10.82 1.11 -4.18
CA LEU A 96 -9.70 1.70 -4.92
C LEU A 96 -8.98 2.78 -4.11
N GLN A 97 -9.73 3.67 -3.47
CA GLN A 97 -9.16 4.74 -2.66
C GLN A 97 -8.38 4.18 -1.46
N VAL A 98 -8.94 3.19 -0.76
CA VAL A 98 -8.25 2.50 0.35
C VAL A 98 -6.96 1.82 -0.12
N GLN A 99 -7.00 1.10 -1.25
CA GLN A 99 -5.79 0.50 -1.83
C GLN A 99 -4.69 1.54 -2.10
N SER A 100 -5.06 2.66 -2.73
CA SER A 100 -4.13 3.75 -3.04
C SER A 100 -3.51 4.35 -1.77
N LEU A 101 -4.32 4.58 -0.74
CA LEU A 101 -3.85 5.12 0.54
C LEU A 101 -2.89 4.15 1.25
N LEU A 102 -3.19 2.85 1.26
CA LEU A 102 -2.30 1.84 1.85
C LEU A 102 -1.01 1.71 1.07
N GLN A 103 -1.06 1.77 -0.27
CA GLN A 103 0.12 1.75 -1.12
C GLN A 103 1.02 2.97 -0.85
N GLU A 104 0.43 4.17 -0.75
CA GLU A 104 1.15 5.40 -0.42
C GLU A 104 1.78 5.33 0.97
N GLN A 105 1.03 4.84 1.98
CA GLN A 105 1.56 4.64 3.33
C GLN A 105 2.72 3.65 3.34
N THR A 106 2.60 2.54 2.60
CA THR A 106 3.66 1.53 2.48
C THR A 106 4.91 2.13 1.85
N LEU A 107 4.76 2.98 0.82
CA LEU A 107 5.88 3.70 0.21
C LEU A 107 6.52 4.69 1.18
N SER A 108 5.73 5.41 1.98
CA SER A 108 6.24 6.33 3.01
C SER A 108 7.02 5.58 4.10
N THR A 109 6.46 4.49 4.64
CA THR A 109 7.14 3.62 5.62
C THR A 109 8.38 2.97 5.00
N ARG A 110 8.32 2.54 3.74
CA ARG A 110 9.47 2.00 3.01
C ARG A 110 10.58 3.05 2.85
N ARG A 111 10.23 4.30 2.56
CA ARG A 111 11.22 5.40 2.52
C ARG A 111 11.82 5.68 3.90
N ALA A 112 11.01 5.68 4.95
CA ALA A 112 11.48 5.89 6.32
C ALA A 112 12.39 4.74 6.80
N THR A 113 12.03 3.49 6.48
CA THR A 113 12.85 2.30 6.79
C THR A 113 14.13 2.28 5.99
N LEU A 114 14.11 2.57 4.68
CA LEU A 114 15.34 2.73 3.88
C LEU A 114 16.20 3.88 4.39
N GLY A 115 15.59 5.00 4.81
CA GLY A 115 16.32 6.11 5.42
C GLY A 115 16.96 5.74 6.76
N ALA A 116 16.26 4.98 7.59
CA ALA A 116 16.78 4.45 8.85
C ALA A 116 17.83 3.34 8.63
N GLU A 117 17.69 2.53 7.59
CA GLU A 117 18.67 1.53 7.19
C GLU A 117 19.91 2.17 6.58
N ILE A 118 19.80 3.23 5.78
CA ILE A 118 20.97 4.00 5.28
C ILE A 118 21.63 4.78 6.43
N ALA A 119 20.85 5.36 7.34
CA ALA A 119 21.40 6.05 8.51
C ALA A 119 21.98 5.07 9.55
N GLY A 120 21.43 3.86 9.64
CA GLY A 120 21.80 2.80 10.58
C GLY A 120 22.80 1.77 10.04
N ALA A 121 22.98 1.70 8.73
CA ALA A 121 24.09 1.03 8.05
C ALA A 121 25.34 1.87 8.27
N GLN A 122 25.80 1.82 9.51
CA GLN A 122 27.14 2.18 9.99
C GLN A 122 27.82 3.29 9.19
N VAL A 123 27.42 4.54 9.45
CA VAL A 123 28.43 5.59 9.52
C VAL A 123 29.34 5.18 10.67
N PHE A 124 30.36 4.40 10.34
CA PHE A 124 31.35 4.05 11.32
C PHE A 124 31.93 5.33 11.90
N THR A 125 31.71 5.53 13.20
CA THR A 125 32.48 6.54 13.89
C THR A 125 33.95 6.12 13.80
N SER A 126 34.87 7.07 13.62
CA SER A 126 36.30 6.78 13.40
C SER A 126 36.94 5.91 14.49
N ALA A 127 36.31 5.81 15.66
CA ALA A 127 36.73 5.00 16.79
C ALA A 127 36.34 3.51 16.68
N GLU A 128 35.25 3.17 16.00
CA GLU A 128 34.74 1.78 15.88
C GLU A 128 35.41 1.00 14.75
N LEU A 129 36.04 1.69 13.79
CA LEU A 129 36.76 1.05 12.66
C LEU A 129 38.21 0.67 12.95
N LEU A 130 38.81 1.18 14.02
CA LEU A 130 40.22 0.91 14.33
C LEU A 130 40.54 -0.61 14.37
N PRO A 131 39.72 -1.47 15.02
CA PRO A 131 39.99 -2.91 15.03
C PRO A 131 39.88 -3.56 13.65
N VAL A 132 38.95 -3.08 12.81
CA VAL A 132 38.75 -3.61 11.46
C VAL A 132 39.91 -3.19 10.54
N TYR A 133 40.35 -1.94 10.66
CA TYR A 133 41.51 -1.43 9.93
C TYR A 133 42.78 -2.19 10.27
N ASP A 134 43.03 -2.49 11.55
CA ASP A 134 44.19 -3.26 12.00
C ASP A 134 44.20 -4.69 11.41
N GLN A 135 43.03 -5.34 11.37
CA GLN A 135 42.90 -6.64 10.71
C GLN A 135 43.16 -6.53 9.21
N MET A 136 42.55 -5.57 8.52
CA MET A 136 42.72 -5.36 7.08
C MET A 136 44.18 -5.10 6.69
N VAL A 137 44.88 -4.20 7.37
CA VAL A 137 46.29 -3.92 7.03
C VAL A 137 47.18 -5.15 7.23
N THR A 138 46.83 -6.02 8.19
CA THR A 138 47.54 -7.28 8.44
C THR A 138 47.30 -8.27 7.30
N GLU A 139 46.05 -8.55 6.96
CA GLU A 139 45.68 -9.48 5.88
C GLU A 139 46.23 -9.01 4.52
N VAL A 140 46.10 -7.72 4.20
CA VAL A 140 46.59 -7.16 2.93
C VAL A 140 48.11 -7.25 2.84
N ARG A 141 48.84 -7.01 3.94
CA ARG A 141 50.31 -7.13 3.93
C ARG A 141 50.74 -8.56 3.62
N GLU A 142 50.04 -9.55 4.18
CA GLU A 142 50.30 -10.97 3.91
C GLU A 142 49.99 -11.35 2.46
N ILE A 143 48.84 -10.91 1.93
CA ILE A 143 48.43 -11.16 0.54
C ILE A 143 49.42 -10.55 -0.46
N LEU A 144 49.83 -9.30 -0.22
CA LEU A 144 50.75 -8.58 -1.11
C LEU A 144 52.23 -8.93 -0.87
N ALA A 145 52.54 -9.74 0.16
CA ALA A 145 53.91 -10.02 0.62
C ALA A 145 54.77 -8.74 0.78
N SER A 146 54.14 -7.66 1.27
CA SER A 146 54.78 -6.35 1.41
C SER A 146 55.49 -6.19 2.77
N ASP A 147 56.51 -5.34 2.83
CA ASP A 147 57.20 -4.99 4.08
C ASP A 147 56.34 -4.11 5.00
N ARG A 148 55.43 -3.29 4.43
CA ARG A 148 54.52 -2.40 5.18
C ARG A 148 53.24 -2.13 4.38
N VAL A 149 52.12 -2.06 5.10
CA VAL A 149 50.83 -1.55 4.61
C VAL A 149 50.30 -0.54 5.63
N VAL A 150 49.79 0.60 5.15
CA VAL A 150 49.21 1.66 5.98
C VAL A 150 47.86 2.10 5.42
N ILE A 151 46.95 2.49 6.32
CA ILE A 151 45.75 3.24 5.94
C ILE A 151 45.99 4.70 6.34
N TYR A 152 45.97 5.58 5.35
CA TYR A 152 46.12 7.02 5.52
C TYR A 152 44.76 7.71 5.39
N GLN A 153 44.33 8.41 6.43
CA GLN A 153 43.09 9.17 6.46
C GLN A 153 43.38 10.65 6.17
N PHE A 154 42.76 11.18 5.12
CA PHE A 154 42.77 12.63 4.84
C PHE A 154 41.76 13.37 5.72
N ASN A 155 42.18 14.51 6.23
CA ASN A 155 41.35 15.53 6.85
C ASN A 155 40.74 16.45 5.77
N PRO A 156 39.71 17.26 6.09
CA PRO A 156 39.10 18.18 5.13
C PRO A 156 40.03 19.21 4.49
N ASP A 157 41.14 19.53 5.16
CA ASP A 157 42.20 20.43 4.68
C ASP A 157 43.29 19.72 3.87
N TRP A 158 43.08 18.44 3.52
CA TRP A 158 44.03 17.55 2.83
C TRP A 158 45.33 17.24 3.60
N SER A 159 45.46 17.71 4.83
CA SER A 159 46.37 17.08 5.77
C SER A 159 45.87 15.65 6.04
N GLY A 160 46.69 14.80 6.65
CA GLY A 160 46.19 13.50 7.03
C GLY A 160 47.07 12.83 8.06
N ARG A 161 46.65 11.64 8.44
CA ARG A 161 47.35 10.82 9.43
C ARG A 161 47.18 9.36 9.09
N ILE A 162 48.17 8.56 9.47
CA ILE A 162 48.04 7.12 9.47
C ILE A 162 47.05 6.74 10.57
N VAL A 163 46.07 5.89 10.27
CA VAL A 163 45.06 5.41 11.22
C VAL A 163 45.19 3.93 11.56
N ALA A 164 45.89 3.16 10.71
CA ALA A 164 46.29 1.78 10.96
C ALA A 164 47.57 1.46 10.17
N GLU A 165 48.39 0.57 10.70
CA GLU A 165 49.66 0.14 10.10
C GLU A 165 49.93 -1.34 10.42
N SER A 166 50.32 -2.10 9.39
CA SER A 166 51.01 -3.38 9.57
C SER A 166 52.42 -3.26 8.99
N VAL A 167 53.43 -3.51 9.81
CA VAL A 167 54.84 -3.34 9.45
C VAL A 167 55.67 -4.53 9.92
N GLY A 168 56.59 -4.98 9.07
CA GLY A 168 57.54 -6.03 9.43
C GLY A 168 58.57 -5.57 10.47
N PRO A 169 59.23 -6.51 11.19
CA PRO A 169 60.13 -6.20 12.31
C PRO A 169 61.40 -5.41 11.91
N LYS A 170 61.71 -5.32 10.62
CA LYS A 170 62.90 -4.62 10.10
C LYS A 170 62.72 -3.11 9.95
N LEU A 171 61.49 -2.60 10.06
CA LEU A 171 61.17 -1.20 9.80
C LEU A 171 60.56 -0.56 11.06
N PRO A 172 60.89 0.71 11.36
CA PRO A 172 60.23 1.44 12.44
C PRO A 172 58.75 1.70 12.11
N SER A 173 57.90 1.89 13.12
CA SER A 173 56.48 2.19 12.90
C SER A 173 56.29 3.65 12.47
N ALA A 174 55.70 3.86 11.29
CA ALA A 174 55.32 5.18 10.81
C ALA A 174 54.11 5.74 11.57
N PHE A 175 53.19 4.88 12.00
CA PHE A 175 52.03 5.26 12.80
C PHE A 175 52.44 5.87 14.15
N LYS A 176 53.38 5.23 14.87
CA LYS A 176 53.88 5.73 16.16
C LYS A 176 54.71 7.00 16.04
N GLN A 177 55.37 7.21 14.91
CA GLN A 177 56.22 8.38 14.69
C GLN A 177 55.43 9.63 14.31
N GLN A 178 54.13 9.52 14.03
CA GLN A 178 53.27 10.63 13.62
C GLN A 178 53.96 11.52 12.57
N LEU A 179 54.46 10.91 11.49
CA LEU A 179 55.12 11.64 10.40
C LEU A 179 54.20 12.78 9.93
N GLY A 180 54.58 14.00 10.30
CA GLY A 180 53.69 15.17 10.37
C GLY A 180 53.86 16.16 9.22
N ASP A 181 54.42 15.74 8.10
CA ASP A 181 54.49 16.56 6.89
C ASP A 181 53.37 16.18 5.92
N PRO A 182 52.95 17.07 5.00
CA PRO A 182 52.13 16.69 3.86
C PRO A 182 52.96 15.78 2.93
N CYS A 183 53.07 14.50 3.30
CA CYS A 183 53.87 13.47 2.62
C CYS A 183 53.36 13.15 1.20
N ILE A 184 52.26 13.76 0.78
CA ILE A 184 51.62 13.52 -0.52
C ILE A 184 51.62 14.85 -1.28
N PRO A 185 52.56 15.04 -2.23
CA PRO A 185 52.59 16.23 -3.06
C PRO A 185 51.27 16.41 -3.83
N PRO A 186 50.83 17.66 -4.10
CA PRO A 186 49.59 17.92 -4.85
C PRO A 186 49.53 17.22 -6.21
N ALA A 187 50.67 17.06 -6.88
CA ALA A 187 50.76 16.34 -8.16
C ALA A 187 50.42 14.84 -8.02
N THR A 188 50.86 14.20 -6.93
CA THR A 188 50.53 12.80 -6.63
C THR A 188 49.05 12.66 -6.26
N LEU A 189 48.52 13.61 -5.49
CA LEU A 189 47.11 13.65 -5.13
C LEU A 189 46.20 13.77 -6.37
N ALA A 190 46.54 14.67 -7.30
CA ALA A 190 45.78 14.86 -8.53
C ALA A 190 45.76 13.59 -9.39
N LYS A 191 46.89 12.88 -9.50
CA LYS A 191 46.95 11.58 -10.18
C LYS A 191 46.06 10.53 -9.50
N TYR A 192 46.12 10.44 -8.17
CA TYR A 192 45.27 9.52 -7.41
C TYR A 192 43.77 9.82 -7.61
N GLN A 193 43.37 11.08 -7.62
CA GLN A 193 41.97 11.47 -7.86
C GLN A 193 41.48 11.10 -9.26
N ALA A 194 42.36 11.12 -10.26
CA ALA A 194 42.01 10.77 -11.64
C ALA A 194 41.95 9.26 -11.88
N GLU A 195 42.89 8.49 -11.30
CA GLU A 195 43.12 7.08 -11.65
C GLU A 195 42.69 6.09 -10.55
N GLY A 196 42.53 6.55 -9.31
CA GLY A 196 42.12 5.74 -8.15
C GLY A 196 43.17 4.76 -7.61
N LEU A 197 44.17 4.38 -8.41
CA LEU A 197 45.30 3.54 -8.02
C LEU A 197 46.60 4.15 -8.54
N LEU A 198 47.60 4.27 -7.66
CA LEU A 198 48.95 4.65 -8.04
C LEU A 198 49.88 3.47 -7.79
N LEU A 199 50.60 3.04 -8.83
CA LEU A 199 51.61 2.01 -8.75
C LEU A 199 52.97 2.61 -9.10
N GLU A 200 53.90 2.59 -8.14
CA GLU A 200 55.29 3.01 -8.36
C GLU A 200 56.21 1.82 -8.08
N ASN A 201 56.88 1.32 -9.12
CA ASN A 201 57.69 0.11 -9.03
C ASN A 201 59.13 0.41 -8.58
N ASN A 202 59.58 1.67 -8.66
CA ASN A 202 60.92 2.03 -8.26
C ASN A 202 60.98 3.47 -7.71
N VAL A 203 61.19 3.58 -6.40
CA VAL A 203 61.33 4.89 -5.72
C VAL A 203 62.71 5.53 -5.91
N ALA A 204 63.70 4.83 -6.49
CA ALA A 204 65.02 5.37 -6.79
C ALA A 204 65.05 6.22 -8.07
N THR A 205 63.98 6.22 -8.87
CA THR A 205 63.82 7.14 -9.99
C THR A 205 63.19 8.45 -9.51
N PRO A 206 63.60 9.63 -10.04
CA PRO A 206 62.94 10.90 -9.75
C PRO A 206 61.43 10.76 -9.99
N PRO A 207 60.54 11.27 -9.11
CA PRO A 207 60.75 12.40 -8.20
C PRO A 207 60.89 12.06 -6.70
N PHE A 208 61.07 10.80 -6.31
CA PHE A 208 60.97 10.37 -4.90
C PHE A 208 62.30 10.34 -4.11
N THR A 209 63.36 10.95 -4.64
CA THR A 209 64.65 11.07 -3.95
C THR A 209 64.57 12.11 -2.83
N PRO A 210 64.94 11.77 -1.57
CA PRO A 210 65.04 12.77 -0.52
C PRO A 210 66.06 13.84 -0.95
N SER A 211 65.69 15.12 -0.79
CA SER A 211 66.62 16.22 -1.01
C SER A 211 67.81 16.05 -0.07
N THR A 212 69.01 15.93 -0.64
CA THR A 212 70.29 15.90 0.07
C THR A 212 70.49 17.10 0.97
#